data_AF-A0A372QTG6-F1
#
_entry.id   AF-A0A372QTG6-F1
#
_cell.length_a   1.000
_cell.length_b   1.000
_cell.length_c   1.000
_cell.angle_alpha   90.00
_cell.angle_beta   90.00
_cell.angle_gamma   90.00
#
_symmetry.space_group_name_H-M   'P 1'
#
loop_
_entity.id
_entity.type
_entity.pdbx_description
1 polymer ?
#
loop_
_entity_poly.entity_id
_entity_poly.type
_entity_poly.pdbx_seq_one_letter_code
_entity_poly.pdbx_strand_id
1 'polypeptide(L)' 'MAPSKKSSLNIQPPRKSKNVYDRVIIGPQHFAIFSDWIGKKHASYFSKSNISYNFNLLYRASRDGNTSAAFHAKCDN' A
#
# COMPACT_ATOMS: atom_id res chain seq x y z
N MET A 1 36.26 -39.13 14.85
CA MET A 1 34.99 -38.36 14.91
C MET A 1 35.33 -36.87 14.90
N ALA A 2 34.97 -36.14 13.84
CA ALA A 2 35.22 -34.69 13.75
C ALA A 2 34.10 -33.91 14.46
N PRO A 3 34.40 -32.81 15.18
CA PRO A 3 33.39 -32.07 15.92
C PRO A 3 32.57 -31.20 14.94
N SER A 4 31.24 -31.30 15.01
CA SER A 4 30.33 -30.47 14.21
C SER A 4 30.44 -29.01 14.62
N LYS A 5 30.95 -28.14 13.75
CA LYS A 5 30.89 -26.68 13.93
C LYS A 5 29.43 -26.23 13.82
N LYS A 6 28.83 -25.80 14.94
CA LYS A 6 27.56 -25.06 14.93
C LYS A 6 27.84 -23.66 14.40
N SER A 7 27.39 -23.35 13.18
CA SER A 7 27.39 -21.97 12.69
C SER A 7 26.34 -21.19 13.46
N SER A 8 26.78 -20.20 14.24
CA SER A 8 25.90 -19.18 14.80
C SER A 8 25.41 -18.31 13.64
N LEU A 9 24.28 -18.68 13.05
CA LEU A 9 23.59 -17.83 12.10
C LEU A 9 23.21 -16.55 12.84
N ASN A 10 23.94 -15.46 12.59
CA ASN A 10 23.63 -14.13 13.08
C ASN A 10 22.39 -13.64 12.32
N ILE A 11 21.22 -14.09 12.76
CA ILE A 11 19.94 -13.70 12.21
C ILE A 11 19.71 -12.25 12.62
N GLN A 12 19.98 -11.33 11.69
CA GLN A 12 19.62 -9.94 11.88
C GLN A 12 18.09 -9.81 12.01
N PRO A 13 17.59 -8.94 12.90
CA PRO A 13 16.17 -8.74 13.06
C PRO A 13 15.53 -8.29 11.74
N PRO A 14 14.29 -8.70 11.44
CA PRO A 14 13.58 -8.28 10.23
C PRO A 14 13.55 -6.76 10.18
N ARG A 15 14.13 -6.15 9.13
CA ARG A 15 14.26 -4.68 9.06
C ARG A 15 12.92 -3.95 9.06
N LYS A 16 11.81 -4.62 8.76
CA LYS A 16 10.43 -4.13 8.91
C LYS A 16 9.50 -5.33 9.15
N SER A 17 8.48 -5.14 9.98
CA SER A 17 7.51 -6.19 10.36
C SER A 17 6.87 -6.84 9.12
N LYS A 18 6.72 -8.16 9.17
CA LYS A 18 6.12 -9.05 8.16
C LYS A 18 4.60 -8.86 7.92
N ASN A 19 4.06 -7.67 8.14
CA ASN A 19 2.71 -7.35 7.65
C ASN A 19 2.85 -6.80 6.23
N VAL A 20 3.10 -7.74 5.31
CA VAL A 20 3.48 -7.52 3.90
C VAL A 20 2.32 -7.04 3.03
N TYR A 21 1.08 -7.06 3.52
CA TYR A 21 -0.09 -6.82 2.69
C TYR A 21 -0.97 -5.71 3.24
N ASP A 22 -0.51 -4.46 3.08
CA ASP A 22 -1.44 -3.35 2.82
C ASP A 22 -0.78 -2.01 2.44
N ARG A 23 0.56 -1.90 2.42
CA ARG A 23 1.26 -0.64 2.12
C ARG A 23 1.81 -0.48 0.68
N VAL A 24 1.44 -1.34 -0.27
CA VAL A 24 2.34 -1.60 -1.42
C VAL A 24 2.21 -0.66 -2.63
N ILE A 25 1.11 0.07 -2.84
CA ILE A 25 0.97 0.86 -4.10
C ILE A 25 0.65 2.34 -3.86
N ILE A 26 -0.21 2.67 -2.90
CA ILE A 26 -0.69 4.03 -2.68
C ILE A 26 -0.32 4.47 -1.27
N GLY A 27 0.10 5.74 -1.13
CA GLY A 27 0.54 6.32 0.12
C GLY A 27 0.14 7.80 0.21
N PRO A 28 0.45 8.49 1.31
CA PRO A 28 -0.04 9.85 1.57
C PRO A 28 0.27 10.86 0.46
N GLN A 29 1.40 10.71 -0.24
CA GLN A 29 1.76 11.60 -1.36
C GLN A 29 0.84 11.40 -2.57
N HIS A 30 0.49 10.15 -2.89
CA HIS A 30 -0.42 9.83 -3.97
C HIS A 30 -1.83 10.37 -3.69
N PHE A 31 -2.29 10.27 -2.43
CA PHE A 31 -3.58 10.84 -2.02
C PHE A 31 -3.64 12.37 -2.16
N ALA A 32 -2.52 13.07 -1.91
CA ALA A 32 -2.45 14.50 -2.18
C ALA A 32 -2.64 14.81 -3.68
N ILE A 33 -1.93 14.08 -4.56
CA ILE A 33 -2.06 14.23 -6.02
C ILE A 33 -3.51 13.97 -6.48
N PHE A 34 -4.13 12.89 -6.01
CA PHE A 34 -5.51 12.58 -6.36
C PHE A 34 -6.50 13.64 -5.86
N SER A 35 -6.27 14.18 -4.66
CA SER A 35 -7.10 15.26 -4.09
C SER A 35 -7.06 16.51 -4.96
N ASP A 36 -5.88 16.88 -5.46
CA ASP A 36 -5.69 18.03 -6.33
C ASP A 36 -6.38 17.85 -7.69
N TRP A 37 -6.27 16.64 -8.28
CA TRP A 37 -6.95 16.29 -9.53
C TRP A 37 -8.47 16.37 -9.40
N ILE A 38 -9.04 15.83 -8.32
CA ILE A 38 -10.48 15.86 -8.07
C ILE A 38 -10.94 17.31 -7.81
N GLY A 39 -10.20 18.05 -7.00
CA GLY A 39 -10.52 19.43 -6.63
C GLY A 39 -10.31 20.46 -7.74
N LYS A 40 -9.74 20.08 -8.90
CA LYS A 40 -9.31 20.97 -9.99
C LYS A 40 -8.47 22.17 -9.51
N LYS A 41 -7.75 22.01 -8.40
CA LYS A 41 -6.85 23.05 -7.91
C LYS A 41 -5.59 22.99 -8.75
N HIS A 42 -5.22 24.12 -9.36
CA HIS A 42 -3.93 24.25 -10.04
C HIS A 42 -2.85 23.89 -9.03
N ALA A 43 -1.90 23.04 -9.44
CA ALA A 43 -0.94 22.29 -8.61
C ALA A 43 0.09 23.17 -7.84
N SER A 44 -0.36 24.22 -7.16
CA SER A 44 0.46 25.01 -6.27
C SER A 44 0.39 24.38 -4.88
N TYR A 45 1.40 23.56 -4.60
CA TYR A 45 1.79 23.03 -3.28
C TYR A 45 1.08 21.75 -2.82
N PHE A 46 1.70 20.61 -3.15
CA PHE A 46 1.45 19.28 -2.58
C PHE A 46 1.77 19.24 -1.07
N SER A 47 1.01 19.94 -0.23
CA SER A 47 1.11 19.78 1.22
C SER A 47 0.27 18.58 1.62
N LYS A 48 0.91 17.57 2.25
CA LYS A 48 0.23 16.42 2.89
C LYS A 48 -0.84 16.84 3.90
N SER A 49 -0.79 18.09 4.35
CA SER A 49 -1.69 18.73 5.31
C SER A 49 -3.08 19.08 4.76
N ASN A 50 -3.28 19.05 3.43
CA ASN A 50 -4.50 19.54 2.77
C ASN A 50 -5.26 18.45 1.99
N ILE A 51 -5.18 17.18 2.42
CA ILE A 51 -6.02 16.12 1.86
C ILE A 51 -7.44 16.30 2.39
N SER A 52 -8.31 16.96 1.62
CA SER A 52 -9.72 17.18 1.98
C SER A 52 -10.62 15.95 1.78
N TYR A 53 -10.06 14.83 1.30
CA TYR A 53 -10.80 13.62 0.95
C TYR A 53 -10.37 12.43 1.80
N ASN A 54 -11.33 11.65 2.26
CA ASN A 54 -11.05 10.35 2.86
C ASN A 54 -11.08 9.27 1.78
N PHE A 55 -9.93 8.65 1.50
CA PHE A 55 -9.80 7.61 0.48
C PHE A 55 -10.01 6.22 1.09
N ASN A 56 -11.10 5.56 0.70
CA ASN A 56 -11.40 4.18 1.09
C ASN A 56 -11.05 3.21 -0.05
N LEU A 57 -10.39 2.10 0.29
CA LEU A 57 -10.05 1.07 -0.69
C LEU A 57 -11.27 0.17 -1.00
N LEU A 58 -11.91 0.40 -2.15
CA LEU A 58 -13.04 -0.39 -2.62
C LEU A 58 -12.61 -1.76 -3.18
N TYR A 59 -11.59 -1.77 -4.05
CA TYR A 59 -11.14 -2.99 -4.73
C TYR A 59 -9.61 -3.01 -4.94
N ARG A 60 -9.00 -4.18 -4.76
CA ARG A 60 -7.61 -4.46 -5.11
C ARG A 60 -7.51 -5.87 -5.68
N ALA A 61 -7.08 -6.01 -6.93
CA ALA A 61 -6.98 -7.31 -7.62
C ALA A 61 -6.17 -8.38 -6.84
N SER A 62 -5.13 -7.97 -6.10
CA SER A 62 -4.33 -8.90 -5.26
C SER A 62 -5.01 -9.35 -3.96
N ARG A 63 -6.06 -8.64 -3.50
CA ARG A 63 -6.86 -8.98 -2.31
C ARG A 63 -8.19 -9.61 -2.69
N ASP A 64 -8.85 -9.03 -3.68
CA ASP A 64 -10.25 -9.29 -4.00
C ASP A 64 -10.40 -10.20 -5.24
N GLY A 65 -9.29 -10.58 -5.89
CA GLY A 65 -9.25 -11.39 -7.11
C GLY A 65 -9.17 -10.54 -8.38
N ASN A 66 -8.47 -11.02 -9.40
CA ASN A 66 -8.21 -10.26 -10.65
C ASN A 66 -9.23 -10.58 -11.77
N THR A 67 -10.50 -10.76 -11.43
CA THR A 67 -11.55 -11.02 -12.42
C THR A 67 -12.47 -9.81 -12.56
N SER A 68 -13.02 -9.61 -13.76
CA SER A 68 -14.01 -8.56 -14.00
C SER A 68 -15.22 -8.72 -13.07
N ALA A 69 -15.67 -9.96 -12.84
CA ALA A 69 -16.75 -10.23 -11.89
C ALA A 69 -16.43 -9.75 -10.45
N ALA A 70 -15.20 -9.94 -9.97
CA ALA A 70 -14.79 -9.47 -8.64
C ALA A 70 -14.74 -7.94 -8.54
N PHE A 71 -14.32 -7.26 -9.62
CA PHE A 71 -14.38 -5.80 -9.71
C PHE A 71 -15.83 -5.31 -9.64
N HIS A 72 -16.70 -5.82 -10.51
CA HIS A 72 -18.10 -5.40 -10.57
C HIS A 72 -18.85 -5.67 -9.25
N ALA A 73 -18.59 -6.81 -8.60
CA ALA A 73 -19.17 -7.11 -7.28
C ALA A 73 -18.79 -6.11 -6.18
N LYS A 74 -17.69 -5.38 -6.32
CA LYS A 74 -17.20 -4.39 -5.34
C LYS A 74 -17.46 -2.94 -5.72
N CYS A 75 -17.61 -2.64 -7.01
CA CYS A 75 -17.62 -1.27 -7.53
C CYS A 75 -18.95 -0.84 -8.19
N ASP A 76 -19.83 -1.77 -8.57
CA ASP A 76 -21.06 -1.46 -9.33
C ASP A 76 -22.29 -1.14 -8.47
N ASN A 77 -22.20 -1.30 -7.14
CA ASN A 77 -23.24 -0.90 -6.18
C ASN A 77 -22.86 0.39 -5.45
#